data_AF-A0A928B7D4-F1
#
_entry.id   AF-A0A928B7D4-F1
#
_cell.length_a   1.000
_cell.length_b   1.000
_cell.length_c   1.000
_cell.angle_alpha   90.00
_cell.angle_beta   90.00
_cell.angle_gamma   90.00
#
_symmetry.space_group_name_H-M   'P 1'
#
loop_
_entity.id
_entity.type
_entity.pdbx_description
1 polymer ?
#
loop_
_entity_poly.entity_id
_entity_poly.type
_entity_poly.pdbx_seq_one_letter_code
_entity_poly.pdbx_strand_id
1 'polypeptide(L)'
;MENNNLIWKSSVQKAFYGLLAYTLLSGILYTIIDMVADQPLPIIISILALVGYIYYFLGVKGMKASAVGSVMEKGAASLYTGTLLALIGAVVDVVPLMGWIATIIKVIGFFIMMSGFNNLRKVATNPLAAKGAKQLWIMMILTIVALILGLIPVLGDIVVLLISIATAILTFLGWKNFSNSEL
;
A
#
# COMPACT_ATOMS: atom_id res chain seq x y z
N MET A 1 16.39 3.60 -22.36
CA MET A 1 16.02 4.39 -21.16
C MET A 1 14.65 5.02 -21.32
N GLU A 2 14.36 5.70 -22.41
CA GLU A 2 13.05 6.34 -22.67
C GLU A 2 11.83 5.38 -22.56
N ASN A 3 11.93 4.18 -23.14
CA ASN A 3 10.86 3.16 -23.01
C ASN A 3 10.62 2.74 -21.54
N ASN A 4 11.70 2.61 -20.74
CA ASN A 4 11.58 2.25 -19.32
C ASN A 4 10.91 3.36 -18.52
N ASN A 5 11.17 4.63 -18.84
CA ASN A 5 10.53 5.78 -18.18
C ASN A 5 9.01 5.79 -18.44
N LEU A 6 8.58 5.51 -19.67
CA LEU A 6 7.16 5.42 -20.03
C LEU A 6 6.45 4.26 -19.30
N ILE A 7 7.09 3.09 -19.26
CA ILE A 7 6.57 1.93 -18.53
C ILE A 7 6.49 2.23 -17.03
N TRP A 8 7.54 2.84 -16.46
CA TRP A 8 7.55 3.23 -15.05
C TRP A 8 6.40 4.17 -14.70
N LYS A 9 6.30 5.29 -15.41
CA LYS A 9 5.28 6.31 -15.14
C LYS A 9 3.86 5.75 -15.21
N SER A 10 3.56 4.98 -16.27
CA SER A 10 2.25 4.33 -16.41
C SER A 10 2.01 3.28 -15.33
N SER A 11 3.04 2.53 -14.92
CA SER A 11 2.96 1.52 -13.87
C SER A 11 2.70 2.14 -12.50
N VAL A 12 3.38 3.25 -12.18
CA VAL A 12 3.14 3.97 -10.93
C VAL A 12 1.75 4.61 -10.90
N GLN A 13 1.29 5.19 -12.01
CA GLN A 13 -0.08 5.71 -12.10
C GLN A 13 -1.12 4.61 -11.86
N LYS A 14 -0.93 3.42 -12.46
CA LYS A 14 -1.76 2.25 -12.20
C LYS A 14 -1.75 1.86 -10.72
N ALA A 15 -0.57 1.83 -10.10
CA ALA A 15 -0.44 1.55 -8.67
C ALA A 15 -1.23 2.59 -7.85
N PHE A 16 -1.05 3.88 -8.13
CA PHE A 16 -1.73 4.95 -7.40
C PHE A 16 -3.25 4.87 -7.51
N TYR A 17 -3.80 4.76 -8.73
CA TYR A 17 -5.25 4.68 -8.92
C TYR A 17 -5.85 3.38 -8.35
N GLY A 18 -5.12 2.27 -8.45
CA GLY A 18 -5.54 0.99 -7.85
C GLY A 18 -5.61 1.09 -6.32
N LEU A 19 -4.60 1.70 -5.70
CA LEU A 19 -4.59 1.92 -4.26
C LEU A 19 -5.71 2.88 -3.83
N LEU A 20 -5.92 3.97 -4.55
CA LEU A 20 -7.02 4.89 -4.29
C LEU A 20 -8.36 4.15 -4.32
N ALA A 21 -8.62 3.39 -5.39
CA ALA A 21 -9.84 2.58 -5.50
C ALA A 21 -9.97 1.62 -4.31
N TYR A 22 -8.91 0.87 -3.99
CA TYR A 22 -8.90 -0.03 -2.84
C TYR A 22 -9.26 0.70 -1.53
N THR A 23 -8.56 1.78 -1.19
CA THR A 23 -8.77 2.51 0.07
C THR A 23 -10.15 3.18 0.18
N LEU A 24 -10.68 3.72 -0.93
CA LEU A 24 -12.01 4.33 -0.97
C LEU A 24 -13.10 3.27 -0.78
N LEU A 25 -12.95 2.11 -1.42
CA LEU A 25 -13.92 1.02 -1.37
C LEU A 25 -13.88 0.27 -0.03
N SER A 26 -12.68 -0.12 0.43
CA SER A 26 -12.52 -0.92 1.66
C SER A 26 -12.63 -0.10 2.94
N GLY A 27 -12.35 1.20 2.88
CA GLY A 27 -12.42 2.10 4.03
C GLY A 27 -13.72 2.89 4.02
N ILE A 28 -13.75 3.98 3.26
CA ILE A 28 -14.80 5.00 3.33
C ILE A 28 -16.18 4.42 2.97
N LEU A 29 -16.29 3.76 1.82
CA LEU A 29 -17.56 3.25 1.33
C LEU A 29 -18.11 2.14 2.22
N TYR A 30 -17.23 1.23 2.68
CA TYR A 30 -17.59 0.19 3.64
C TYR A 30 -18.17 0.78 4.92
N THR A 31 -17.48 1.73 5.56
CA THR A 31 -17.93 2.35 6.80
C THR A 31 -19.26 3.09 6.63
N ILE A 32 -19.45 3.84 5.54
CA ILE A 32 -20.71 4.56 5.29
C ILE A 32 -21.89 3.59 5.13
N ILE A 33 -21.69 2.49 4.38
CA ILE A 33 -22.75 1.50 4.16
C ILE A 33 -23.08 0.78 5.47
N ASP A 34 -22.08 0.42 6.28
CA ASP A 34 -22.29 -0.19 7.60
C ASP A 34 -23.08 0.74 8.54
N MET A 35 -22.88 2.06 8.44
CA MET A 35 -23.61 3.05 9.24
C MET A 35 -25.05 3.31 8.76
N VAL A 36 -25.34 3.12 7.47
CA VAL A 36 -26.60 3.58 6.84
C VAL A 36 -27.50 2.43 6.41
N ALA A 37 -26.93 1.33 5.97
CA ALA A 37 -27.64 0.19 5.43
C ALA A 37 -27.71 -0.93 6.46
N ASP A 38 -28.90 -1.19 6.99
CA ASP A 38 -29.23 -2.36 7.82
C ASP A 38 -29.29 -3.66 6.98
N GLN A 39 -28.43 -3.77 5.96
CA GLN A 39 -28.40 -4.83 4.96
C GLN A 39 -26.96 -5.28 4.70
N PRO A 40 -26.70 -6.58 4.59
CA PRO A 40 -25.37 -7.08 4.30
C PRO A 40 -25.06 -6.90 2.81
N LEU A 41 -24.57 -5.71 2.44
CA LEU A 41 -23.84 -5.48 1.18
C LEU A 41 -22.30 -5.73 1.22
N PRO A 42 -21.66 -6.34 2.25
CA PRO A 42 -20.21 -6.30 2.41
C PRO A 42 -19.47 -7.10 1.33
N ILE A 43 -20.12 -8.08 0.69
CA ILE A 43 -19.48 -8.93 -0.34
C ILE A 43 -19.16 -8.12 -1.60
N ILE A 44 -20.09 -7.29 -2.10
CA ILE A 44 -19.87 -6.50 -3.32
C ILE A 44 -18.73 -5.50 -3.12
N ILE A 45 -18.72 -4.81 -1.98
CA ILE A 45 -17.67 -3.84 -1.62
C ILE A 45 -16.32 -4.54 -1.51
N SER A 46 -16.28 -5.73 -0.88
CA SER A 46 -15.06 -6.52 -0.75
C SER A 46 -14.51 -6.98 -2.11
N ILE A 47 -15.39 -7.39 -3.03
CA ILE A 47 -15.00 -7.75 -4.40
C ILE A 47 -14.43 -6.53 -5.14
N LEU A 48 -15.10 -5.38 -5.07
CA LEU A 48 -14.64 -4.15 -5.71
C LEU A 48 -13.30 -3.68 -5.13
N ALA A 49 -13.13 -3.75 -3.82
CA ALA A 49 -11.86 -3.44 -3.16
C ALA A 49 -10.74 -4.37 -3.68
N LEU A 50 -11.01 -5.68 -3.80
CA LEU A 50 -10.04 -6.63 -4.35
C LEU A 50 -9.63 -6.27 -5.79
N VAL A 51 -10.56 -5.82 -6.63
CA VAL A 51 -10.25 -5.33 -7.98
C VAL A 51 -9.29 -4.12 -7.93
N GLY A 52 -9.54 -3.16 -7.04
CA GLY A 52 -8.63 -2.04 -6.81
C GLY A 52 -7.23 -2.51 -6.38
N TYR A 53 -7.17 -3.49 -5.49
CA TYR A 53 -5.91 -4.08 -5.02
C TYR A 53 -5.17 -4.86 -6.12
N ILE A 54 -5.88 -5.58 -6.99
CA ILE A 54 -5.29 -6.24 -8.17
C ILE A 54 -4.69 -5.18 -9.10
N TYR A 55 -5.39 -4.06 -9.33
CA TYR A 55 -4.86 -2.97 -10.16
C TYR A 55 -3.61 -2.34 -9.53
N TYR A 56 -3.60 -2.18 -8.20
CA TYR A 56 -2.41 -1.77 -7.44
C TYR A 56 -1.24 -2.73 -7.68
N PHE A 57 -1.47 -4.03 -7.51
CA PHE A 57 -0.47 -5.07 -7.73
C PHE A 57 0.10 -5.06 -9.16
N LEU A 58 -0.75 -4.91 -10.19
CA LEU A 58 -0.31 -4.82 -11.58
C LEU A 58 0.58 -3.59 -11.82
N GLY A 59 0.28 -2.47 -11.17
CA GLY A 59 1.15 -1.29 -11.18
C GLY A 59 2.53 -1.57 -10.58
N VAL A 60 2.57 -2.20 -9.40
CA VAL A 60 3.84 -2.59 -8.76
C VAL A 60 4.63 -3.62 -9.59
N LYS A 61 3.94 -4.56 -10.25
CA LYS A 61 4.57 -5.51 -11.19
C LYS A 61 5.24 -4.79 -12.36
N GLY A 62 4.58 -3.78 -12.91
CA GLY A 62 5.15 -2.94 -13.97
C GLY A 62 6.36 -2.14 -13.50
N MET A 63 6.31 -1.57 -12.28
CA MET A 63 7.46 -0.89 -11.66
C MET A 63 8.68 -1.80 -11.55
N LYS A 64 8.49 -3.06 -11.12
CA LYS A 64 9.57 -4.05 -11.08
C LYS A 64 10.16 -4.33 -12.46
N ALA A 65 9.32 -4.42 -13.49
CA ALA A 65 9.76 -4.72 -14.84
C ALA A 65 10.54 -3.58 -15.52
N SER A 66 10.29 -2.33 -15.11
CA SER A 66 10.95 -1.15 -15.70
C SER A 66 12.03 -0.51 -14.85
N ALA A 67 12.19 -0.93 -13.59
CA ALA A 67 13.24 -0.42 -12.71
C ALA A 67 14.63 -0.67 -13.31
N VAL A 68 15.51 0.33 -13.23
CA VAL A 68 16.87 0.24 -13.77
C VAL A 68 17.87 0.53 -12.65
N GLY A 69 18.86 -0.34 -12.51
CA GLY A 69 19.95 -0.18 -11.56
C GLY A 69 19.70 -0.96 -10.28
N SER A 70 20.78 -1.50 -9.72
CA SER A 70 20.74 -2.56 -8.69
C SER A 70 19.90 -2.24 -7.46
N VAL A 71 19.91 -0.98 -6.99
CA VAL A 71 19.15 -0.60 -5.79
C VAL A 71 17.68 -0.32 -6.10
N MET A 72 17.38 0.29 -7.25
CA MET A 72 16.01 0.57 -7.66
C MET A 72 15.28 -0.73 -8.01
N GLU A 73 15.94 -1.63 -8.73
CA GLU A 73 15.46 -2.98 -9.01
C GLU A 73 15.19 -3.76 -7.72
N LYS A 74 16.12 -3.74 -6.75
CA LYS A 74 15.92 -4.37 -5.44
C LYS A 74 14.74 -3.75 -4.68
N GLY A 75 14.59 -2.43 -4.75
CA GLY A 75 13.46 -1.70 -4.15
C GLY A 75 12.13 -2.12 -4.75
N ALA A 76 12.00 -2.07 -6.08
CA ALA A 76 10.79 -2.44 -6.81
C ALA A 76 10.47 -3.95 -6.68
N ALA A 77 11.49 -4.82 -6.66
CA ALA A 77 11.33 -6.25 -6.41
C ALA A 77 10.80 -6.52 -5.00
N SER A 78 11.28 -5.79 -3.99
CA SER A 78 10.77 -5.91 -2.62
C SER A 78 9.31 -5.45 -2.53
N LEU A 79 8.95 -4.32 -3.17
CA LEU A 79 7.55 -3.90 -3.25
C LEU A 79 6.65 -4.94 -3.91
N TYR A 80 7.11 -5.54 -5.02
CA TYR A 80 6.39 -6.61 -5.70
C TYR A 80 6.17 -7.82 -4.78
N THR A 81 7.23 -8.33 -4.17
CA THR A 81 7.14 -9.52 -3.29
C THR A 81 6.24 -9.24 -2.10
N GLY A 82 6.38 -8.09 -1.45
CA GLY A 82 5.55 -7.75 -0.30
C GLY A 82 4.08 -7.54 -0.66
N THR A 83 3.79 -6.93 -1.82
CA THR A 83 2.42 -6.80 -2.32
C THR A 83 1.81 -8.15 -2.72
N LEU A 84 2.62 -9.04 -3.32
CA LEU A 84 2.19 -10.41 -3.64
C LEU A 84 1.85 -11.20 -2.38
N LEU A 85 2.67 -11.10 -1.34
CA LEU A 85 2.38 -11.76 -0.05
C LEU A 85 1.11 -11.20 0.57
N ALA A 86 0.89 -9.88 0.55
CA ALA A 86 -0.35 -9.30 1.04
C ALA A 86 -1.58 -9.78 0.24
N LEU A 87 -1.47 -9.94 -1.09
CA LEU A 87 -2.52 -10.55 -1.92
C LEU A 87 -2.79 -12.02 -1.53
N ILE A 88 -1.74 -12.83 -1.39
CA ILE A 88 -1.85 -14.24 -0.96
C ILE A 88 -2.50 -14.30 0.42
N GLY A 89 -2.07 -13.43 1.35
CA GLY A 89 -2.65 -13.33 2.68
C GLY A 89 -4.14 -12.98 2.64
N ALA A 90 -4.56 -12.09 1.74
CA ALA A 90 -5.99 -11.79 1.55
C ALA A 90 -6.80 -13.00 1.05
N VAL A 91 -6.23 -13.82 0.15
CA VAL A 91 -6.88 -15.06 -0.32
C VAL A 91 -6.95 -16.11 0.78
N VAL A 92 -5.88 -16.29 1.57
CA VAL A 92 -5.85 -17.24 2.70
C VAL A 92 -6.88 -16.87 3.77
N ASP A 93 -7.13 -15.58 3.97
CA ASP A 93 -8.10 -15.06 4.95
C ASP A 93 -9.56 -15.47 4.66
N VAL A 94 -9.86 -15.84 3.41
CA VAL A 94 -11.19 -16.33 3.01
C VAL A 94 -11.48 -17.72 3.59
N VAL A 95 -10.44 -18.50 3.89
CA VAL A 95 -10.58 -19.85 4.44
C VAL A 95 -10.87 -19.74 5.95
N PRO A 96 -12.00 -20.29 6.45
CA PRO A 96 -12.30 -20.30 7.87
C PRO A 96 -11.15 -20.88 8.70
N LEU A 97 -10.92 -20.33 9.89
CA LEU A 97 -9.86 -20.73 10.84
C LEU A 97 -8.40 -20.48 10.39
N MET A 98 -8.16 -19.91 9.21
CA MET A 98 -6.82 -19.61 8.68
C MET A 98 -6.37 -18.15 8.84
N GLY A 99 -7.18 -17.30 9.48
CA GLY A 99 -6.90 -15.86 9.60
C GLY A 99 -5.58 -15.52 10.29
N TRP A 100 -5.11 -16.36 11.21
CA TRP A 100 -3.81 -16.17 11.86
C TRP A 100 -2.64 -16.38 10.88
N ILE A 101 -2.74 -17.35 9.97
CA ILE A 101 -1.75 -17.57 8.89
C ILE A 101 -1.78 -16.40 7.91
N ALA A 102 -2.98 -15.97 7.51
CA ALA A 102 -3.16 -14.79 6.66
C ALA A 102 -2.47 -13.56 7.26
N THR A 103 -2.62 -13.37 8.57
CA THR A 103 -1.99 -12.26 9.31
C THR A 103 -0.47 -12.35 9.27
N ILE A 104 0.12 -13.52 9.55
CA ILE A 104 1.58 -13.71 9.49
C ILE A 104 2.11 -13.37 8.09
N ILE A 105 1.46 -13.86 7.03
CA ILE A 105 1.86 -13.61 5.65
C ILE A 105 1.81 -12.10 5.34
N LYS A 106 0.73 -11.41 5.72
CA LYS A 106 0.57 -9.96 5.51
C LYS A 106 1.64 -9.16 6.26
N VAL A 107 1.98 -9.56 7.49
CA VAL A 107 3.02 -8.91 8.31
C VAL A 107 4.41 -9.07 7.66
N ILE A 108 4.76 -10.27 7.19
CA ILE A 108 6.02 -10.48 6.46
C ILE A 108 6.04 -9.62 5.20
N GLY A 109 4.94 -9.60 4.44
CA GLY A 109 4.79 -8.75 3.25
C GLY A 109 5.00 -7.27 3.56
N PHE A 110 4.43 -6.78 4.67
CA PHE A 110 4.59 -5.41 5.14
C PHE A 110 6.06 -5.04 5.38
N PHE A 111 6.83 -5.85 6.12
CA PHE A 111 8.24 -5.55 6.36
C PHE A 111 9.08 -5.60 5.09
N ILE A 112 8.76 -6.50 4.14
CA ILE A 112 9.42 -6.54 2.84
C ILE A 112 9.11 -5.26 2.04
N MET A 113 7.84 -4.80 2.00
CA MET A 113 7.48 -3.52 1.36
C MET A 113 8.21 -2.34 1.99
N MET A 114 8.34 -2.32 3.31
CA MET A 114 9.06 -1.28 4.04
C MET A 114 10.53 -1.21 3.61
N SER A 115 11.18 -2.36 3.41
CA SER A 115 12.54 -2.43 2.86
C SER A 115 12.59 -1.90 1.43
N GLY A 116 11.55 -2.14 0.63
CA GLY A 116 11.40 -1.63 -0.73
C GLY A 116 11.40 -0.12 -0.78
N PHE A 117 10.52 0.54 -0.02
CA PHE A 117 10.49 2.01 0.05
C PHE A 117 11.76 2.60 0.67
N ASN A 118 12.39 1.91 1.63
CA ASN A 118 13.68 2.32 2.19
C ASN A 118 14.81 2.31 1.16
N ASN A 119 14.78 1.39 0.19
CA ASN A 119 15.74 1.37 -0.91
C ASN A 119 15.42 2.47 -1.93
N LEU A 120 14.15 2.56 -2.35
CA LEU A 120 13.72 3.54 -3.37
C LEU A 120 13.97 4.99 -2.96
N ARG A 121 13.78 5.34 -1.67
CA ARG A 121 14.06 6.69 -1.18
C ARG A 121 15.52 7.10 -1.26
N LYS A 122 16.46 6.14 -1.37
CA LYS A 122 17.90 6.39 -1.39
C LYS A 122 18.46 6.58 -2.80
N VAL A 123 17.74 6.11 -3.83
CA VAL A 123 18.29 5.98 -5.19
C VAL A 123 17.44 6.61 -6.28
N ALA A 124 16.30 7.17 -5.92
CA ALA A 124 15.54 8.00 -6.84
C ALA A 124 16.36 9.26 -7.18
N THR A 125 17.03 9.22 -8.32
CA THR A 125 17.63 10.36 -9.05
C THR A 125 16.61 11.48 -9.25
N ASN A 126 15.34 11.12 -9.37
CA ASN A 126 14.21 12.03 -9.39
C ASN A 126 13.79 12.45 -7.96
N PRO A 127 13.86 13.76 -7.62
CA PRO A 127 13.50 14.27 -6.29
C PRO A 127 12.06 13.95 -5.86
N LEU A 128 11.11 13.84 -6.80
CA LEU A 128 9.72 13.49 -6.50
C LEU A 128 9.58 12.01 -6.13
N ALA A 129 10.27 11.11 -6.83
CA ALA A 129 10.30 9.69 -6.48
C ALA A 129 10.92 9.49 -5.08
N ALA A 130 12.03 10.18 -4.79
CA ALA A 130 12.70 10.10 -3.49
C ALA A 130 11.79 10.60 -2.36
N LYS A 131 11.14 11.75 -2.57
CA LYS A 131 10.17 12.33 -1.63
C LYS A 131 8.98 11.40 -1.42
N GLY A 132 8.42 10.85 -2.49
CA GLY A 132 7.29 9.92 -2.44
C GLY A 132 7.62 8.65 -1.66
N ALA A 133 8.76 8.01 -1.98
CA ALA A 133 9.23 6.83 -1.26
C ALA A 133 9.54 7.12 0.21
N LYS A 134 10.09 8.30 0.54
CA LYS A 134 10.29 8.73 1.94
C LYS A 134 8.97 8.87 2.69
N GLN A 135 7.95 9.45 2.08
CA GLN A 135 6.62 9.60 2.68
C GLN A 135 5.97 8.24 2.94
N LEU A 136 6.04 7.30 1.99
CA LEU A 136 5.52 5.94 2.14
C LEU A 136 6.28 5.16 3.22
N TRP A 137 7.60 5.33 3.30
CA TRP A 137 8.39 4.72 4.37
C TRP A 137 8.04 5.28 5.76
N ILE A 138 7.88 6.60 5.89
CA ILE A 138 7.46 7.23 7.16
C ILE A 138 6.06 6.74 7.56
N MET A 139 5.14 6.66 6.61
CA MET A 139 3.79 6.12 6.85
C MET A 139 3.87 4.72 7.46
N MET A 140 4.72 3.83 6.94
CA MET A 140 4.84 2.48 7.48
C MET A 140 5.41 2.46 8.91
N ILE A 141 6.32 3.38 9.26
CA ILE A 141 6.76 3.53 10.65
C ILE A 141 5.60 3.97 11.54
N LEU A 142 4.85 4.97 11.09
CA LEU A 142 3.68 5.47 11.83
C LEU A 142 2.63 4.37 12.02
N THR A 143 2.43 3.48 11.06
CA THR A 143 1.56 2.30 11.22
C THR A 143 2.03 1.38 12.34
N ILE A 144 3.34 1.15 12.48
CA ILE A 144 3.90 0.36 13.60
C ILE A 144 3.69 1.10 14.93
N VAL A 145 3.93 2.41 14.96
CA VAL A 145 3.72 3.22 16.17
C VAL A 145 2.25 3.21 16.58
N ALA A 146 1.32 3.35 15.64
CA ALA A 146 -0.11 3.25 15.88
C ALA A 146 -0.50 1.89 16.48
N LEU A 147 0.07 0.80 15.95
CA LEU A 147 -0.17 -0.55 16.48
C LEU A 147 0.24 -0.66 17.95
N ILE A 148 1.40 -0.11 18.33
CA ILE A 148 1.90 -0.16 19.71
C ILE A 148 1.05 0.72 20.63
N LEU A 149 0.72 1.95 20.20
CA LEU A 149 -0.05 2.90 21.01
C LEU A 149 -1.52 2.47 21.17
N GLY A 150 -2.07 1.75 20.20
CA GLY A 150 -3.42 1.18 20.27
C GLY A 150 -3.58 0.11 21.36
N LEU A 151 -2.50 -0.36 21.98
CA LEU A 151 -2.57 -1.27 23.13
C LEU A 151 -2.92 -0.54 24.44
N ILE A 152 -2.89 0.79 24.46
CA ILE A 152 -3.19 1.60 25.63
C ILE A 152 -4.70 1.94 25.63
N PRO A 153 -5.48 1.51 26.62
CA PRO A 153 -6.92 1.81 26.68
C PRO A 153 -7.20 3.32 26.68
N VAL A 154 -8.25 3.75 25.95
CA VAL A 154 -8.81 5.13 25.88
C VAL A 154 -7.86 6.19 25.29
N LEU A 155 -6.62 6.32 25.78
CA LEU A 155 -5.61 7.23 25.23
C LEU A 155 -5.08 6.74 23.88
N GLY A 156 -5.01 5.42 23.69
CA GLY A 156 -4.58 4.82 22.43
C GLY A 156 -5.50 5.21 21.27
N ASP A 157 -6.82 5.20 21.48
CA ASP A 157 -7.79 5.39 20.39
C ASP A 157 -7.70 6.78 19.74
N ILE A 158 -7.59 7.84 20.55
CA ILE A 158 -7.45 9.22 20.03
C ILE A 158 -6.12 9.38 19.28
N VAL A 159 -5.03 8.86 19.84
CA VAL A 159 -3.71 8.98 19.22
C VAL A 159 -3.63 8.15 17.94
N VAL A 160 -4.20 6.94 17.92
CA VAL A 160 -4.31 6.07 16.75
C VAL A 160 -5.13 6.75 15.66
N LEU A 161 -6.22 7.45 15.99
CA LEU A 161 -7.01 8.21 15.02
C LEU A 161 -6.16 9.29 14.33
N LEU A 162 -5.43 10.10 15.12
CA LEU A 162 -4.58 11.16 14.58
C LEU A 162 -3.45 10.60 13.70
N ILE A 163 -2.82 9.51 14.14
CA ILE A 163 -1.80 8.83 13.35
C ILE A 163 -2.41 8.25 12.06
N SER A 164 -3.62 7.69 12.13
CA SER A 164 -4.31 7.13 10.95
C SER A 164 -4.56 8.21 9.90
N ILE A 165 -5.00 9.40 10.30
CA ILE A 165 -5.15 10.55 9.39
C ILE A 165 -3.79 10.91 8.76
N ALA A 166 -2.73 11.00 9.55
CA ALA A 166 -1.38 11.29 9.03
C ALA A 166 -0.89 10.21 8.04
N THR A 167 -1.14 8.92 8.34
CA THR A 167 -0.78 7.81 7.45
C THR A 167 -1.56 7.84 6.14
N ALA A 168 -2.85 8.21 6.16
CA ALA A 168 -3.65 8.37 4.96
C ALA A 168 -3.11 9.51 4.07
N ILE A 169 -2.81 10.67 4.68
CA ILE A 169 -2.22 11.81 3.96
C ILE A 169 -0.86 11.44 3.36
N LEU A 170 0.02 10.80 4.13
CA LEU A 170 1.34 10.40 3.64
C LEU A 170 1.27 9.32 2.55
N THR A 171 0.29 8.41 2.63
CA THR A 171 0.01 7.43 1.58
C THR A 171 -0.35 8.15 0.28
N PHE A 172 -1.33 9.06 0.35
CA PHE A 172 -1.78 9.82 -0.81
C PHE A 172 -0.65 10.66 -1.43
N LEU A 173 0.04 11.47 -0.61
CA LEU A 173 1.14 12.31 -1.07
C LEU A 173 2.30 11.48 -1.62
N GLY A 174 2.60 10.36 -0.95
CA GLY A 174 3.65 9.43 -1.34
C GLY A 174 3.46 8.92 -2.76
N TRP A 175 2.28 8.36 -3.04
CA TRP A 175 1.95 7.83 -4.36
C TRP A 175 1.74 8.91 -5.42
N LYS A 176 1.16 10.07 -5.06
CA LYS A 176 1.05 11.22 -5.98
C LYS A 176 2.42 11.72 -6.43
N ASN A 177 3.39 11.81 -5.53
CA ASN A 177 4.74 12.21 -5.88
C ASN A 177 5.44 11.15 -6.74
N PHE A 178 5.23 9.87 -6.43
CA PHE A 178 5.73 8.76 -7.24
C PHE A 178 5.10 8.77 -8.65
N SER A 179 3.80 9.01 -8.80
CA SER A 179 3.10 8.99 -10.10
C SER A 179 3.50 10.13 -11.04
N ASN A 180 4.04 11.20 -10.47
CA ASN A 180 4.57 12.35 -11.20
C ASN A 180 6.09 12.25 -11.41
N SER A 181 6.71 11.14 -11.00
CA SER A 181 8.15 10.92 -11.13
C SER A 181 8.50 10.13 -12.38
N GLU A 182 9.77 10.24 -12.77
CA GLU A 182 10.44 9.45 -13.80
C GLU A 182 11.57 8.65 -13.14
N LEU A 183 12.09 7.63 -13.84
CA LEU A 183 13.23 6.84 -13.37
C LEU A 183 14.50 7.69 -13.23
#